data_AF-A0A917QD09-F1
#
_entry.id   AF-A0A917QD09-F1
#
_cell.length_a   1.000
_cell.length_b   1.000
_cell.length_c   1.000
_cell.angle_alpha   90.00
_cell.angle_beta   90.00
_cell.angle_gamma   90.00
#
_symmetry.space_group_name_H-M   'P 1'
#
loop_
_entity.id
_entity.type
_entity.pdbx_description
1 polymer ?
#
loop_
_entity_poly.entity_id
_entity_poly.type
_entity_poly.pdbx_seq_one_letter_code
_entity_poly.pdbx_strand_id
1 'polypeptide(L)'
;MKQPRDLGETMVVAHAVVAAEEGLSVTVLIDDGRGAQIATAEINRLRRLRAAGRNVGSIGLVSTLTVLERTATTPHLPDRAAMRTTYARLRALDDGLPPIENTNLLASARWN
;
A
#
# COMPACT_ATOMS: atom_id res chain seq x y z
N MET A 1 22.07 -5.90 7.22
CA MET A 1 22.16 -4.76 8.15
C MET A 1 20.95 -3.86 7.90
N LYS A 2 20.25 -3.39 8.93
CA LYS A 2 19.14 -2.42 8.78
C LYS A 2 19.72 -1.05 8.48
N GLN A 3 19.30 -0.41 7.39
CA GLN A 3 19.66 0.96 7.08
C GLN A 3 18.74 1.93 7.84
N PRO A 4 19.17 3.16 8.18
CA PRO A 4 18.33 4.12 8.90
C PRO A 4 16.97 4.40 8.23
N ARG A 5 16.89 4.29 6.90
CA ARG A 5 15.65 4.44 6.10
C ARG A 5 14.57 3.41 6.50
N ASP A 6 14.98 2.19 6.87
CA ASP A 6 14.05 1.10 7.23
C ASP A 6 13.36 1.32 8.58
N LEU A 7 13.87 2.23 9.43
CA LEU A 7 13.36 2.41 10.80
C LEU A 7 12.01 3.11 10.82
N GLY A 8 11.78 4.06 9.90
CA GLY A 8 10.49 4.75 9.77
C GLY A 8 9.37 3.78 9.36
N GLU A 9 9.62 3.00 8.31
CA GLU A 9 8.69 1.96 7.84
C GLU A 9 8.43 0.91 8.92
N THR A 10 9.49 0.44 9.60
CA THR A 10 9.36 -0.50 10.71
C THR A 10 8.48 0.07 11.82
N MET A 11 8.65 1.36 12.16
CA MET A 11 7.85 2.03 13.18
C MET A 11 6.38 2.11 12.79
N VAL A 12 6.07 2.45 11.53
CA VAL A 12 4.69 2.51 11.02
C VAL A 12 4.02 1.13 11.10
N VAL A 13 4.69 0.08 10.62
CA VAL A 13 4.16 -1.28 10.67
C VAL A 13 3.98 -1.74 12.13
N ALA A 14 4.94 -1.44 13.01
CA ALA A 14 4.85 -1.80 14.42
C ALA A 14 3.62 -1.16 15.11
N HIS A 15 3.33 0.12 14.85
CA HIS A 15 2.12 0.76 15.40
C HIS A 15 0.84 0.10 14.86
N ALA A 16 0.79 -0.20 13.56
CA ALA A 16 -0.35 -0.89 12.97
C ALA A 16 -0.58 -2.28 13.58
N VAL A 17 0.50 -3.00 13.89
CA VAL A 17 0.45 -4.32 14.55
C VAL A 17 -0.10 -4.19 15.96
N VAL A 18 0.42 -3.27 16.77
CA VAL A 18 -0.05 -3.08 18.15
C VAL A 18 -1.55 -2.78 18.18
N ALA A 19 -2.01 -1.83 17.36
CA ALA A 19 -3.43 -1.51 17.26
C ALA A 19 -4.27 -2.70 16.75
N ALA A 20 -3.76 -3.48 15.80
CA ALA A 20 -4.45 -4.67 15.32
C ALA A 20 -4.51 -5.79 16.36
N GLU A 21 -3.48 -5.96 17.19
CA GLU A 21 -3.51 -6.91 18.31
C GLU A 21 -4.54 -6.54 19.38
N GLU A 22 -4.85 -5.25 19.52
CA GLU A 22 -5.94 -4.73 20.37
C GLU A 22 -7.34 -4.89 19.76
N GLY A 23 -7.45 -5.46 18.56
CA GLY A 23 -8.73 -5.73 17.91
C GLY A 23 -9.10 -4.75 16.78
N LEU A 24 -8.27 -3.73 16.52
CA LEU A 24 -8.61 -2.68 15.56
C LEU A 24 -8.29 -3.07 14.10
N SER A 25 -9.06 -2.51 13.17
CA SER A 25 -8.74 -2.61 11.74
C SER A 25 -7.95 -1.38 11.31
N VAL A 26 -6.71 -1.59 10.89
CA VAL A 26 -5.76 -0.54 10.50
C VAL A 26 -5.47 -0.65 9.01
N THR A 27 -5.41 0.48 8.30
CA THR A 27 -4.92 0.51 6.92
C THR A 27 -3.59 1.26 6.89
N VAL A 28 -2.58 0.66 6.27
CA VAL A 28 -1.26 1.26 6.10
C VAL A 28 -1.00 1.47 4.62
N LEU A 29 -0.58 2.68 4.26
CA LEU A 29 -0.05 3.00 2.95
C LEU A 29 1.47 2.82 2.99
N ILE A 30 1.99 1.92 2.17
CA ILE A 30 3.44 1.71 2.02
C ILE A 30 3.78 1.79 0.53
N ASP A 31 4.74 2.64 0.21
CA ASP A 31 5.29 2.85 -1.12
C ASP A 31 6.50 1.94 -1.39
N ASP A 32 7.31 1.65 -0.38
CA ASP A 32 8.52 0.85 -0.51
C ASP A 32 8.29 -0.70 -0.49
N GLY A 33 9.18 -1.42 -1.18
CA GLY A 33 9.08 -2.88 -1.28
C GLY A 33 9.39 -3.65 0.01
N ARG A 34 10.21 -3.12 0.91
CA ARG A 34 10.64 -3.81 2.13
C ARG A 34 9.62 -3.64 3.26
N GLY A 35 9.11 -2.43 3.48
CA GLY A 35 8.01 -2.17 4.40
C GLY A 35 6.78 -3.03 4.04
N ALA A 36 6.48 -3.15 2.74
CA ALA A 36 5.40 -4.00 2.25
C ALA A 36 5.60 -5.50 2.62
N GLN A 37 6.83 -6.00 2.54
CA GLN A 37 7.15 -7.39 2.94
C GLN A 37 6.96 -7.60 4.44
N ILE A 38 7.42 -6.67 5.27
CA ILE A 38 7.27 -6.73 6.73
C ILE A 38 5.77 -6.68 7.10
N ALA A 39 5.02 -5.74 6.52
CA ALA A 39 3.57 -5.64 6.73
C ALA A 39 2.84 -6.92 6.31
N THR A 40 3.23 -7.52 5.17
CA THR A 40 2.64 -8.77 4.67
C THR A 40 2.88 -9.94 5.64
N ALA A 41 4.08 -10.05 6.20
CA ALA A 41 4.40 -11.07 7.19
C ALA A 41 3.51 -10.94 8.44
N GLU A 42 3.30 -9.71 8.92
CA GLU A 42 2.45 -9.42 10.08
C GLU A 42 0.96 -9.62 9.80
N ILE A 43 0.48 -9.25 8.61
CA ILE A 43 -0.89 -9.55 8.16
C ILE A 43 -1.14 -11.06 8.20
N ASN A 44 -0.19 -11.85 7.71
CA ASN A 44 -0.30 -13.31 7.73
C ASN A 44 -0.26 -13.86 9.16
N ARG A 45 0.53 -13.27 10.05
CA ARG A 45 0.56 -13.62 11.49
C ARG A 45 -0.79 -13.34 12.16
N LEU A 46 -1.34 -12.14 11.98
CA LEU A 46 -2.66 -11.77 12.52
C LEU A 46 -3.77 -12.67 11.99
N ARG A 47 -3.73 -13.03 10.70
CA ARG A 47 -4.69 -13.98 10.12
C ARG A 47 -4.62 -15.35 10.80
N ARG A 48 -3.42 -15.86 11.09
CA ARG A 48 -3.24 -17.12 11.84
C ARG A 48 -3.78 -17.01 13.28
N LEU A 49 -3.51 -15.90 13.98
CA LEU A 49 -4.04 -15.68 15.33
C LEU A 49 -5.57 -15.67 15.34
N ARG A 50 -6.19 -14.95 14.39
CA ARG A 50 -7.65 -14.92 14.23
C ARG A 50 -8.22 -16.31 13.95
N ALA A 51 -7.58 -17.09 13.07
CA ALA A 51 -7.99 -18.46 12.77
C ALA A 51 -7.89 -19.38 14.01
N ALA A 52 -6.99 -19.08 14.95
CA ALA A 52 -6.87 -19.77 16.23
C ALA A 52 -7.86 -19.26 17.31
N GLY A 53 -8.85 -18.43 16.94
CA GLY A 53 -9.86 -17.93 17.86
C GLY A 53 -9.43 -16.74 18.72
N ARG A 54 -8.24 -16.15 18.47
CA ARG A 54 -7.82 -14.92 19.14
C ARG A 54 -8.66 -13.74 18.65
N ASN A 55 -9.12 -12.90 19.56
CA ASN A 55 -9.75 -11.63 19.22
C ASN A 55 -8.67 -10.62 18.79
N VAL A 56 -8.34 -10.61 17.50
CA VAL A 56 -7.42 -9.65 16.88
C VAL A 56 -8.05 -9.03 15.65
N GLY A 57 -7.70 -7.77 15.44
CA GLY A 57 -8.07 -6.96 14.30
C GLY A 57 -7.28 -7.35 13.04
N SER A 58 -7.11 -6.40 12.13
CA SER A 58 -6.50 -6.65 10.82
C SER A 58 -5.71 -5.47 10.32
N ILE A 59 -4.71 -5.75 9.51
CA ILE A 59 -3.99 -4.74 8.75
C ILE A 59 -4.37 -4.89 7.27
N GLY A 60 -4.84 -3.80 6.68
CA GLY A 60 -4.95 -3.62 5.23
C GLY A 60 -3.70 -2.95 4.71
N LEU A 61 -3.07 -3.52 3.68
CA LEU A 61 -1.93 -2.91 3.00
C LEU A 61 -2.43 -2.26 1.71
N VAL A 62 -2.17 -0.97 1.56
CA VAL A 62 -2.47 -0.18 0.37
C VAL A 62 -1.14 0.32 -0.19
N SER A 63 -0.99 0.35 -1.52
CA SER A 63 0.15 0.96 -2.19
C SER A 63 -0.24 2.22 -2.94
N THR A 64 0.75 3.02 -3.34
CA THR A 64 0.56 4.15 -4.27
C THR A 64 -0.22 3.73 -5.51
N LEU A 65 0.07 2.54 -6.06
CA LEU A 65 -0.66 1.98 -7.20
C LEU A 65 -2.14 1.74 -6.87
N THR A 66 -2.47 1.18 -5.71
CA THR A 66 -3.86 0.98 -5.28
C THR A 66 -4.63 2.30 -5.16
N VAL A 67 -3.98 3.35 -4.65
CA VAL A 67 -4.60 4.69 -4.58
C VAL A 67 -4.88 5.22 -5.99
N LEU A 68 -3.87 5.17 -6.87
CA LEU A 68 -4.01 5.64 -8.25
C LEU A 68 -5.12 4.92 -9.00
N GLU A 69 -5.20 3.60 -8.85
CA GLU A 69 -6.26 2.77 -9.44
C GLU A 69 -7.67 3.18 -9.01
N ARG A 70 -7.84 3.60 -7.76
CA ARG A 70 -9.13 4.04 -7.21
C ARG A 70 -9.47 5.47 -7.58
N THR A 71 -8.47 6.28 -7.89
CA THR A 71 -8.66 7.69 -8.27
C THR A 71 -8.88 7.89 -9.77
N ALA A 72 -8.72 6.86 -10.60
CA ALA A 72 -9.12 6.93 -12.01
C ALA A 72 -10.59 7.38 -12.14
N THR A 73 -10.88 8.20 -13.15
CA THR A 73 -12.19 8.84 -13.43
C THR A 73 -12.73 9.76 -12.33
N THR A 74 -11.94 10.06 -11.31
CA THR A 74 -12.29 11.09 -10.31
C THR A 74 -11.85 12.48 -10.79
N PRO A 75 -12.36 13.58 -10.19
CA PRO A 75 -11.88 14.92 -10.50
C PRO A 75 -10.37 15.13 -10.31
N HIS A 76 -9.70 14.28 -9.52
CA HIS A 76 -8.25 14.35 -9.30
C HIS A 76 -7.44 13.68 -10.42
N LEU A 77 -7.96 12.63 -11.05
CA LEU A 77 -7.38 11.96 -12.22
C LEU A 77 -8.48 11.69 -13.24
N PRO A 78 -8.91 12.73 -13.99
CA PRO A 78 -10.06 12.64 -14.87
C PRO A 78 -9.80 11.83 -16.13
N ASP A 79 -8.55 11.77 -16.59
CA ASP A 79 -8.17 11.08 -17.83
C ASP A 79 -6.79 10.40 -17.75
N ARG A 80 -6.47 9.66 -18.82
CA ARG A 80 -5.18 8.95 -18.98
C ARG A 80 -3.97 9.89 -19.01
N ALA A 81 -4.13 11.12 -19.51
CA ALA A 81 -3.04 12.08 -19.60
C ALA A 81 -2.69 12.62 -18.20
N ALA A 82 -3.70 12.93 -17.40
CA ALA A 82 -3.57 13.28 -15.99
C ALA A 82 -2.96 12.12 -15.19
N MET A 83 -3.39 10.88 -15.43
CA MET A 83 -2.77 9.69 -14.82
C MET A 83 -1.27 9.59 -15.16
N ARG A 84 -0.89 9.67 -16.43
CA ARG A 84 0.54 9.61 -16.84
C ARG A 84 1.37 10.71 -16.18
N THR A 85 0.84 11.94 -16.17
CA THR A 85 1.54 13.10 -15.59
C THR A 85 1.75 12.94 -14.09
N THR A 86 0.71 12.56 -13.35
CA THR A 86 0.79 12.33 -11.91
C THR A 86 1.70 11.14 -11.59
N TYR A 87 1.58 10.05 -12.34
CA TYR A 87 2.43 8.86 -12.17
C TYR A 87 3.92 9.20 -12.33
N ALA A 88 4.27 9.96 -13.37
CA ALA A 88 5.66 10.35 -13.61
C ALA A 88 6.25 11.19 -12.46
N ARG A 89 5.44 12.09 -11.87
CA ARG A 89 5.84 12.89 -10.71
C ARG A 89 6.03 12.04 -9.45
N LEU A 90 5.13 11.08 -9.21
CA LEU A 90 5.22 10.19 -8.06
C LEU A 90 6.40 9.22 -8.18
N ARG A 91 6.59 8.61 -9.35
CA ARG A 91 7.69 7.66 -9.61
C ARG A 91 9.08 8.29 -9.50
N ALA A 92 9.20 9.61 -9.66
CA ALA A 92 10.46 10.30 -9.40
C ALA A 92 10.85 10.32 -7.91
N LEU A 93 9.90 10.04 -7.01
CA LEU A 93 10.04 10.07 -5.56
C LEU A 93 9.82 8.69 -4.90
N ASP A 94 9.12 7.79 -5.58
CA ASP A 94 8.68 6.47 -5.12
C ASP A 94 9.38 5.36 -5.92
N ASP A 95 10.25 4.61 -5.25
CA ASP A 95 11.02 3.49 -5.84
C ASP A 95 10.23 2.18 -5.95
N GLY A 96 9.02 2.12 -5.36
CA GLY A 96 8.11 0.98 -5.47
C GLY A 96 7.18 1.04 -6.67
N LEU A 97 7.15 2.14 -7.42
CA LEU A 97 6.36 2.24 -8.65
C LEU A 97 7.07 1.61 -9.86
N PRO A 98 6.50 0.55 -10.47
CA PRO A 98 7.04 -0.03 -11.70
C PRO A 98 6.94 0.94 -12.88
N PRO A 99 7.44 0.61 -14.08
CA PRO A 99 7.06 1.33 -15.29
C PRO A 99 5.53 1.33 -15.44
N ILE A 100 4.92 2.45 -15.82
CA ILE A 100 3.45 2.57 -15.90
C ILE A 100 2.86 1.58 -16.92
N GLU A 101 3.62 1.22 -17.95
CA GLU A 101 3.28 0.23 -18.96
C GLU A 101 3.11 -1.18 -18.38
N ASN A 102 3.74 -1.46 -17.23
CA ASN A 102 3.62 -2.73 -16.52
C ASN A 102 2.45 -2.71 -15.51
N THR A 103 1.58 -1.71 -15.57
CA THR A 103 0.42 -1.56 -14.69
C THR A 103 -0.89 -1.56 -15.49
N ASN A 104 -1.99 -1.80 -14.79
CA ASN A 104 -3.34 -1.70 -15.38
C ASN A 104 -3.92 -0.28 -15.31
N LEU A 105 -3.12 0.75 -14.97
CA LEU A 105 -3.61 2.12 -14.77
C LEU A 105 -4.13 2.77 -16.05
N LEU A 106 -3.60 2.39 -17.21
CA LEU A 106 -3.99 2.96 -18.50
C LEU A 106 -4.93 2.05 -19.31
N ALA A 107 -5.32 0.91 -18.74
CA ALA A 107 -6.20 -0.05 -19.40
C ALA A 107 -7.56 0.58 -19.68
N SER A 108 -8.12 0.32 -20.87
CA SER A 108 -9.38 0.95 -21.30
C SER A 108 -10.55 0.71 -20.36
N ALA A 109 -10.59 -0.44 -19.68
CA ALA A 109 -11.61 -0.77 -18.69
C ALA A 109 -11.75 0.24 -17.54
N ARG A 110 -10.75 1.12 -17.32
CA ARG A 110 -10.76 2.13 -16.25
C ARG A 110 -11.13 3.54 -16.70
N TRP A 111 -11.36 3.79 -17.99
CA TRP A 111 -11.49 5.16 -18.55
C TRP A 111 -12.70 5.31 -19.48
N ASN A 112 -13.78 4.59 -19.18
CA ASN A 112 -15.04 4.62 -19.94
C ASN A 112 -16.07 5.53 -19.26
#